data_AF-A0A975F8G5-F1
#
_entry.id   AF-A0A975F8G5-F1
#
_cell.length_a   1.000
_cell.length_b   1.000
_cell.length_c   1.000
_cell.angle_alpha   90.00
_cell.angle_beta   90.00
_cell.angle_gamma   90.00
#
_symmetry.space_group_name_H-M   'P 1'
#
loop_
_entity.id
_entity.type
_entity.pdbx_description
1 polymer ?
#
loop_
_entity_poly.entity_id
_entity_poly.type
_entity_poly.pdbx_seq_one_letter_code
_entity_poly.pdbx_strand_id
1 'polypeptide(L)' 'MTIENTSEPIKPIYYWLDGYWITDKEEADLMDEINAFGSTHGTAFFPSDASPELIDSEIAALLAA' A
#
# COMPACT_ATOMS: atom_id res chain seq x y z
N MET A 1 -22.01 -25.08 14.48
CA MET A 1 -21.37 -24.57 13.26
C MET A 1 -20.95 -23.14 13.56
N THR A 2 -19.70 -22.95 13.98
CA THR A 2 -19.15 -21.62 14.25
C THR A 2 -18.79 -21.02 12.90
N ILE A 3 -19.49 -19.97 12.50
CA ILE A 3 -19.09 -19.13 11.38
C ILE A 3 -17.87 -18.33 11.85
N GLU A 4 -16.68 -18.80 11.52
CA GLU A 4 -15.47 -18.00 11.64
C GLU A 4 -15.61 -16.84 10.66
N ASN A 5 -15.94 -15.66 11.20
CA ASN A 5 -15.91 -14.42 10.44
C ASN A 5 -14.42 -14.11 10.25
N THR A 6 -13.83 -14.70 9.22
CA THR A 6 -12.44 -14.44 8.85
C THR A 6 -12.40 -13.03 8.29
N SER A 7 -12.31 -12.03 9.17
CA SER A 7 -11.84 -10.71 8.79
C SER A 7 -10.45 -10.93 8.22
N GLU A 8 -10.35 -10.98 6.89
CA GLU A 8 -9.06 -11.17 6.22
C GLU A 8 -8.11 -10.12 6.80
N PRO A 9 -6.95 -10.52 7.34
CA PRO A 9 -6.01 -9.57 7.87
C PRO A 9 -5.68 -8.60 6.73
N ILE A 10 -5.83 -7.30 6.96
CA ILE A 10 -5.46 -6.26 6.01
C ILE A 10 -4.12 -5.65 6.43
N LYS A 11 -3.28 -5.34 5.45
CA LYS A 11 -2.01 -4.63 5.63
C LYS A 11 -2.08 -3.25 4.94
N PRO A 12 -1.50 -2.21 5.55
CA PRO A 12 -1.30 -0.94 4.88
C PRO A 12 -0.19 -1.07 3.83
N ILE A 13 -0.40 -0.44 2.69
CA ILE A 13 0.58 -0.24 1.62
C ILE A 13 0.72 1.27 1.43
N TYR A 14 1.96 1.74 1.52
CA TYR A 14 2.33 3.13 1.30
C TYR A 14 2.83 3.27 -0.13
N TYR A 15 2.24 4.18 -0.90
CA TYR A 15 2.54 4.31 -2.33
C TYR A 15 2.75 5.76 -2.74
N TRP A 16 3.53 6.00 -3.78
CA TRP A 16 3.81 7.33 -4.33
C TRP A 16 3.28 7.47 -5.76
N LEU A 17 3.24 8.73 -6.25
CA LEU A 17 2.77 9.06 -7.59
C LEU A 17 3.62 8.45 -8.72
N ASP A 18 4.85 8.03 -8.41
CA ASP A 18 5.73 7.34 -9.36
C ASP A 18 5.35 5.87 -9.57
N GLY A 19 4.40 5.34 -8.80
CA GLY A 19 4.02 3.91 -8.81
C GLY A 19 4.84 3.06 -7.85
N TYR A 20 5.86 3.63 -7.19
CA TYR A 20 6.58 2.95 -6.13
C TYR A 20 5.68 2.73 -4.91
N TRP A 21 5.82 1.58 -4.25
CA TRP A 21 5.08 1.26 -3.04
C TRP A 21 5.88 0.36 -2.11
N ILE A 22 5.63 0.49 -0.81
CA ILE A 22 6.24 -0.31 0.26
C ILE A 22 5.23 -0.65 1.36
N THR A 23 5.52 -1.68 2.14
CA THR A 23 4.71 -2.11 3.29
C THR A 23 5.18 -1.51 4.60
N ASP A 24 6.41 -1.00 4.64
CA ASP A 24 7.04 -0.51 5.87
C ASP A 24 6.68 0.96 6.11
N LYS A 25 6.15 1.24 7.29
CA LYS A 25 5.73 2.60 7.66
C LYS A 25 6.92 3.51 7.95
N GLU A 26 7.91 3.01 8.68
CA GLU A 26 9.06 3.83 9.08
C GLU A 26 9.87 4.24 7.85
N GLU A 27 10.02 3.33 6.89
CA GLU A 27 10.66 3.63 5.62
C GLU A 27 9.83 4.63 4.78
N ALA A 28 8.50 4.54 4.80
CA ALA A 28 7.63 5.45 4.06
C ALA A 28 7.67 6.87 4.65
N ASP A 29 7.63 6.96 5.97
CA ASP A 29 7.76 8.22 6.71
C ASP A 29 9.15 8.84 6.47
N LEU A 30 10.22 8.05 6.43
CA LEU A 30 11.57 8.53 6.11
C LEU A 30 11.66 9.08 4.69
N MET A 31 11.11 8.35 3.70
CA MET A 31 11.09 8.77 2.30
C MET A 31 10.32 10.08 2.10
N ASP A 32 9.23 10.27 2.85
CA ASP A 32 8.48 11.52 2.88
C ASP A 32 9.26 12.65 3.56
N GLU A 33 9.97 12.37 4.66
CA GLU A 33 10.79 13.37 5.38
C GLU A 33 11.89 13.94 4.47
N ILE A 34 12.55 13.08 3.69
CA ILE A 34 13.57 13.50 2.73
C ILE A 34 12.97 13.97 1.38
N ASN A 35 11.64 13.96 1.25
CA ASN A 35 10.92 14.27 0.02
C ASN A 35 11.47 13.50 -1.21
N ALA A 36 11.76 12.21 -1.04
CA ALA A 36 12.44 11.37 -2.04
C ALA A 36 11.73 11.34 -3.40
N PHE A 37 10.39 11.35 -3.37
CA PHE A 37 9.53 11.24 -4.56
C PHE A 37 8.80 12.55 -4.90
N GLY A 38 9.12 13.65 -4.21
CA GLY A 38 8.47 14.94 -4.46
C GLY A 38 7.00 15.01 -4.00
N SER A 39 6.52 14.02 -3.25
CA SER A 39 5.13 13.90 -2.77
C SER A 39 5.07 13.04 -1.53
N THR A 40 4.07 13.30 -0.69
CA THR A 40 3.71 12.45 0.45
C THR A 40 3.12 11.13 -0.05
N HIS A 41 3.43 10.02 0.61
CA HIS A 41 2.83 8.74 0.26
C HIS A 41 1.31 8.73 0.50
N GLY A 42 0.58 8.04 -0.37
CA GLY A 42 -0.77 7.57 -0.12
C GLY A 42 -0.74 6.31 0.75
N THR A 43 -1.85 6.01 1.43
CA THR A 43 -2.02 4.75 2.16
C THR A 43 -3.22 4.01 1.58
N ALA A 44 -2.99 2.78 1.12
CA ALA A 44 -4.01 1.86 0.65
C ALA A 44 -4.02 0.60 1.53
N PHE A 45 -5.20 -0.01 1.70
CA PHE A 45 -5.36 -1.20 2.53
C PHE A 45 -5.62 -2.41 1.64
N PHE A 46 -4.75 -3.41 1.75
CA PHE A 46 -4.84 -4.64 0.98
C PHE A 46 -4.98 -5.84 1.89
N PRO A 47 -5.57 -6.95 1.42
CA PRO A 47 -5.44 -8.23 2.11
C PRO A 47 -3.96 -8.54 2.38
N SER A 48 -3.64 -9.11 3.55
CA SER A 48 -2.26 -9.46 3.89
C SER A 48 -1.68 -10.49 2.93
N ASP A 49 -2.54 -11.37 2.41
CA ASP A 49 -2.24 -12.36 1.38
C ASP A 49 -2.22 -11.77 -0.05
N ALA A 50 -2.44 -10.46 -0.20
CA ALA A 50 -2.37 -9.80 -1.50
C ALA A 50 -0.97 -9.97 -2.10
N SER A 51 -0.97 -10.54 -3.30
CA SER A 51 0.23 -10.72 -4.11
C SER A 51 0.77 -9.36 -4.57
N PRO A 52 2.10 -9.20 -4.70
CA PRO A 52 2.70 -7.97 -5.22
C PRO A 52 2.11 -7.52 -6.56
N GLU A 53 1.77 -8.45 -7.46
CA GLU A 53 1.16 -8.14 -8.76
C GLU A 53 -0.23 -7.50 -8.64
N LEU A 54 -1.02 -7.92 -7.64
CA LEU A 54 -2.33 -7.31 -7.36
C LEU A 54 -2.15 -5.89 -6.83
N ILE A 55 -1.23 -5.71 -5.88
CA ILE A 55 -0.93 -4.39 -5.31
C ILE A 55 -0.46 -3.45 -6.42
N ASP A 56 0.47 -3.89 -7.27
CA ASP A 56 1.00 -3.11 -8.38
C ASP A 56 -0.10 -2.66 -9.35
N SER A 57 -0.98 -3.59 -9.75
CA SER A 57 -2.12 -3.29 -10.63
C SER A 57 -3.09 -2.28 -10.00
N GLU A 58 -3.39 -2.42 -8.71
CA GLU A 58 -4.33 -1.55 -7.99
C GLU A 58 -3.72 -0.16 -7.73
N ILE A 59 -2.44 -0.08 -7.35
CA ILE A 59 -1.71 1.19 -7.24
C ILE A 59 -1.65 1.89 -8.59
N ALA A 60 -1.32 1.17 -9.68
CA ALA A 60 -1.33 1.73 -11.02
C ALA A 60 -2.71 2.26 -11.42
N ALA A 61 -3.79 1.55 -11.06
CA ALA A 61 -5.16 2.00 -11.30
C ALA A 61 -5.51 3.26 -10.48
N LEU A 62 -5.05 3.37 -9.23
CA LEU A 62 -5.23 4.55 -8.39
C LEU A 62 -4.51 5.78 -8.95
N LEU A 63 -3.35 5.60 -9.56
CA LEU A 63 -2.56 6.68 -10.15
C LEU A 63 -3.03 7.10 -11.54
N ALA A 64 -3.78 6.24 -12.23
CA ALA A 64 -4.35 6.52 -13.53
C ALA A 64 -5.67 7.34 -13.49
N ALA A 65 -6.21 7.60 -12.30
CA ALA A 65 -7.45 8.33 -12.05
C ALA A 65 -7.24 9.85 -11.93
#